data_AF-A0A950RU35-F1
#
_entry.id   AF-A0A950RU35-F1
#
_cell.length_a   1.000
_cell.length_b   1.000
_cell.length_c   1.000
_cell.angle_alpha   90.00
_cell.angle_beta   90.00
_cell.angle_gamma   90.00
#
_symmetry.space_group_name_H-M   'P 1'
#
loop_
_entity.id
_entity.type
_entity.pdbx_description
1 polymer ?
#
loop_
_entity_poly.entity_id
_entity_poly.type
_entity_poly.pdbx_seq_one_letter_code
_entity_poly.pdbx_strand_id
1 'polypeptide(L)'
;MTIRQKRVLRWTMIFNTENGADYLKQLEYFKAIVAIPLPQGQNQFELLDLSKKPAVPRQVSYEELGKLKHIFWVDNQPQSVRSLAEALKLPFPPSMMVAFFPLSFEQELLTKEHNFQGLAEEDIKETKFKVVRDGEKKYKLVVSDQVKK
;
A
#
# COMPACT_ATOMS: atom_id res chain seq x y z
N MET A 1 -19.36 5.14 9.58
CA MET A 1 -17.92 4.87 9.37
C MET A 1 -17.40 4.09 10.56
N THR A 2 -16.79 2.93 10.36
CA THR A 2 -16.26 2.08 11.44
C THR A 2 -15.01 2.69 12.07
N ILE A 3 -14.63 2.26 13.28
CA ILE A 3 -13.36 2.69 13.93
C ILE A 3 -12.18 2.40 12.99
N ARG A 4 -12.14 1.20 12.40
CA ARG A 4 -11.14 0.80 11.39
C ARG A 4 -11.02 1.78 10.23
N GLN A 5 -12.15 2.17 9.62
CA GLN A 5 -12.17 3.12 8.50
C GLN A 5 -11.62 4.50 8.92
N LYS A 6 -11.94 4.96 10.14
CA LYS A 6 -11.37 6.20 10.69
C LYS A 6 -9.85 6.14 10.81
N ARG A 7 -9.27 4.98 11.13
CA ARG A 7 -7.81 4.80 11.21
C ARG A 7 -7.15 4.94 9.84
N VAL A 8 -7.65 4.19 8.87
CA VAL A 8 -7.08 4.18 7.52
C VAL A 8 -7.13 5.58 6.89
N LEU A 9 -8.19 6.35 7.12
CA LEU A 9 -8.34 7.70 6.57
C LEU A 9 -7.38 8.75 7.16
N ARG A 10 -6.82 8.52 8.35
CA ARG A 10 -5.83 9.42 8.96
C ARG A 10 -4.39 8.95 8.73
N TRP A 11 -4.20 7.79 8.11
CA TRP A 11 -2.88 7.21 7.89
C TRP A 11 -2.34 7.57 6.53
N THR A 12 -1.18 8.22 6.55
CA THR A 12 -0.43 8.58 5.34
C THR A 12 0.80 7.68 5.24
N MET A 13 0.94 6.99 4.11
CA MET A 13 2.09 6.13 3.81
C MET A 13 3.10 6.86 2.94
N ILE A 14 4.35 6.89 3.38
CA ILE A 14 5.47 7.48 2.67
C ILE A 14 6.43 6.36 2.29
N PHE A 15 6.34 5.91 1.04
CA PHE A 15 7.30 5.00 0.45
C PHE A 15 8.51 5.82 -0.03
N ASN A 16 9.69 5.54 0.52
CA ASN A 16 10.92 6.19 0.08
C ASN A 16 11.56 5.32 -1.00
N THR A 17 11.24 5.57 -2.27
CA THR A 17 11.63 4.71 -3.39
C THR A 17 12.69 5.40 -4.24
N GLU A 18 13.83 4.73 -4.44
CA GLU A 18 14.88 5.23 -5.34
C GLU A 18 14.48 5.06 -6.82
N ASN A 19 13.68 4.02 -7.10
CA ASN A 19 13.16 3.65 -8.40
C ASN A 19 12.02 2.62 -8.24
N GLY A 20 11.42 2.20 -9.35
CA GLY A 20 10.33 1.22 -9.36
C GLY A 20 10.73 -0.16 -8.83
N ALA A 21 11.98 -0.59 -9.01
CA ALA A 21 12.43 -1.89 -8.49
C ALA A 21 12.55 -1.88 -6.96
N ASP A 22 12.98 -0.76 -6.36
CA ASP A 22 12.96 -0.61 -4.91
C ASP A 22 11.53 -0.49 -4.38
N TYR A 23 10.64 0.20 -5.10
CA TYR A 23 9.22 0.24 -4.74
C TYR A 23 8.59 -1.16 -4.74
N LEU A 24 8.82 -1.95 -5.80
CA LEU A 24 8.34 -3.32 -5.90
C LEU A 24 8.85 -4.18 -4.73
N LYS A 25 10.13 -4.07 -4.38
CA LYS A 25 10.72 -4.79 -3.23
C LYS A 25 10.06 -4.41 -1.90
N GLN A 26 9.72 -3.13 -1.70
CA GLN A 26 8.99 -2.67 -0.52
C GLN A 26 7.60 -3.31 -0.45
N LEU A 27 6.86 -3.31 -1.57
CA LEU A 27 5.54 -3.93 -1.66
C LEU A 27 5.59 -5.45 -1.44
N GLU A 28 6.57 -6.15 -2.04
CA GLU A 28 6.82 -7.58 -1.82
C GLU A 28 7.10 -7.88 -0.35
N TYR A 29 7.97 -7.09 0.29
CA TYR A 29 8.34 -7.28 1.69
C TYR A 29 7.14 -7.18 2.63
N PHE A 30 6.24 -6.23 2.36
CA PHE A 30 4.99 -6.07 3.10
C PHE A 30 3.83 -6.95 2.60
N LYS A 31 4.12 -7.91 1.71
CA LYS A 31 3.15 -8.89 1.19
C LYS A 31 1.92 -8.22 0.58
N ALA A 32 2.14 -7.12 -0.13
CA ALA A 32 1.07 -6.39 -0.77
C ALA A 32 0.47 -7.20 -1.92
N ILE A 33 -0.81 -6.96 -2.18
CA ILE A 33 -1.47 -7.35 -3.43
C ILE A 33 -1.65 -6.08 -4.25
N VAL A 34 -1.20 -6.07 -5.50
CA VAL A 34 -1.32 -4.91 -6.38
C VAL A 34 -2.45 -5.16 -7.37
N ALA A 35 -3.43 -4.26 -7.41
CA ALA A 35 -4.44 -4.24 -8.46
C ALA A 35 -4.10 -3.16 -9.50
N ILE A 36 -4.14 -3.57 -10.77
CA ILE A 36 -3.80 -2.74 -11.93
C ILE A 36 -5.04 -2.64 -12.81
N PRO A 37 -5.57 -1.44 -13.08
CA PRO A 37 -6.72 -1.29 -13.97
C PRO A 37 -6.36 -1.69 -15.42
N LEU A 38 -7.24 -2.44 -16.07
CA LEU A 38 -7.08 -2.84 -17.46
C LEU A 38 -7.56 -1.73 -18.42
N PRO A 39 -6.85 -1.42 -19.52
CA PRO A 39 -7.22 -0.33 -20.44
C PRO A 39 -8.58 -0.54 -21.13
N GLN A 40 -8.95 -1.79 -21.40
CA GLN A 40 -10.14 -2.15 -22.18
C GLN A 40 -11.33 -2.62 -21.31
N GLY A 41 -11.12 -2.83 -20.02
CA GLY A 41 -12.14 -3.34 -19.11
C GLY A 41 -12.55 -2.26 -18.11
N GLN A 42 -13.68 -1.60 -18.36
CA GLN A 42 -14.31 -0.78 -17.33
C GLN A 42 -14.52 -1.67 -16.10
N ASN A 43 -13.98 -1.27 -14.95
CA ASN A 43 -14.06 -1.98 -13.68
C ASN A 43 -13.38 -3.36 -13.64
N GLN A 44 -12.44 -3.64 -14.55
CA GLN A 44 -11.61 -4.85 -14.49
C GLN A 44 -10.17 -4.52 -14.10
N PHE A 45 -9.59 -5.42 -13.30
CA PHE A 45 -8.25 -5.26 -12.77
C PHE A 45 -7.46 -6.55 -12.94
N GLU A 46 -6.16 -6.42 -13.21
CA GLU A 46 -5.19 -7.48 -12.95
C GLU A 46 -4.72 -7.40 -11.50
N LEU A 47 -4.91 -8.50 -10.78
CA LEU A 47 -4.49 -8.65 -9.39
C LEU A 47 -3.20 -9.47 -9.33
N LEU A 48 -2.16 -8.89 -8.74
CA LEU A 48 -0.87 -9.51 -8.52
C LEU A 48 -0.62 -9.67 -7.02
N ASP A 49 -0.59 -10.92 -6.55
CA ASP A 49 -0.24 -11.24 -5.17
C ASP A 49 1.28 -11.37 -5.03
N LEU A 50 1.92 -10.30 -4.54
CA LEU A 50 3.38 -10.22 -4.43
C LEU A 50 3.95 -11.07 -3.28
N SER A 51 3.08 -11.69 -2.46
CA SER A 51 3.51 -12.65 -1.45
C SER A 51 3.82 -14.03 -2.04
N LYS A 52 3.39 -14.29 -3.28
CA LYS A 52 3.59 -15.57 -3.99
C LYS A 52 4.73 -15.48 -5.00
N LYS A 53 5.47 -16.58 -5.17
CA LYS A 53 6.57 -16.69 -6.14
C LYS A 53 6.38 -17.94 -7.00
N PRO A 54 6.10 -17.80 -8.31
CA PRO A 54 5.87 -16.55 -9.04
C PRO A 54 4.53 -15.88 -8.66
N ALA A 55 4.47 -14.54 -8.76
CA ALA A 55 3.20 -13.81 -8.69
C ALA A 55 2.48 -14.00 -10.03
N VAL A 56 1.35 -14.71 -10.01
CA VAL A 56 0.56 -15.00 -11.22
C VAL A 56 -0.59 -13.98 -11.32
N PRO A 57 -0.71 -13.23 -12.43
CA PRO A 57 -1.82 -12.30 -12.63
C PRO A 57 -3.17 -13.01 -12.62
N ARG A 58 -4.15 -12.44 -11.94
CA ARG A 58 -5.56 -12.88 -11.98
C ARG A 58 -6.45 -11.69 -12.31
N GLN A 59 -7.29 -11.83 -13.33
CA GLN A 59 -8.31 -10.82 -13.61
C GLN A 59 -9.43 -10.89 -12.57
N VAL A 60 -9.85 -9.72 -12.09
CA VAL A 60 -10.90 -9.56 -11.08
C VAL A 60 -11.77 -8.36 -11.40
N SER A 61 -13.03 -8.42 -10.97
CA SER A 61 -13.93 -7.27 -11.04
C SER A 61 -13.70 -6.29 -9.88
N TYR A 62 -14.22 -5.07 -10.02
CA TYR A 62 -14.27 -4.09 -8.93
C TYR A 62 -14.99 -4.64 -7.68
N GLU A 63 -16.08 -5.38 -7.86
CA GLU A 63 -16.83 -6.00 -6.77
C GLU A 63 -16.00 -7.06 -6.03
N GLU A 64 -15.14 -7.79 -6.73
CA GLU A 64 -14.20 -8.73 -6.11
C GLU A 64 -13.12 -7.99 -5.30
N LEU A 65 -12.61 -6.87 -5.79
CA LEU A 65 -11.67 -6.04 -5.03
C LEU A 65 -12.30 -5.54 -3.72
N GLY A 66 -13.56 -5.11 -3.77
CA GLY A 66 -14.31 -4.65 -2.60
C GLY A 66 -14.51 -5.73 -1.52
N LYS A 67 -14.37 -7.01 -1.86
CA LYS A 67 -14.45 -8.15 -0.92
C LYS A 67 -13.12 -8.41 -0.19
N LEU A 68 -12.02 -7.83 -0.64
CA LEU A 68 -10.73 -7.97 0.03
C LEU A 68 -10.80 -7.29 1.40
N LYS A 69 -10.57 -8.05 2.48
CA LYS A 69 -10.52 -7.53 3.86
C LYS A 69 -9.21 -6.76 4.16
N HIS A 70 -8.60 -6.16 3.15
CA HIS A 70 -7.30 -5.48 3.22
C HIS A 70 -7.52 -3.97 3.37
N ILE A 71 -6.56 -3.28 3.99
CA ILE A 71 -6.45 -1.83 3.83
C ILE A 71 -5.77 -1.55 2.49
N PHE A 72 -6.02 -0.39 1.89
CA PHE A 72 -5.42 -0.08 0.60
C PHE A 72 -5.03 1.39 0.47
N TRP A 73 -4.05 1.63 -0.37
CA TRP A 73 -3.70 2.95 -0.87
C TRP A 73 -3.78 2.96 -2.39
N VAL A 74 -4.29 4.07 -2.92
CA VAL A 74 -4.28 4.35 -4.35
C VAL A 74 -3.06 5.19 -4.66
N ASP A 75 -2.23 4.73 -5.58
CA ASP A 75 -1.13 5.50 -6.15
C ASP A 75 -1.52 5.96 -7.56
N ASN A 76 -1.61 7.27 -7.73
CA ASN A 76 -1.90 7.94 -8.99
C ASN A 76 -0.82 8.95 -9.38
N GLN A 77 0.36 8.89 -8.75
CA GLN A 77 1.49 9.75 -9.09
C GLN A 77 2.14 9.22 -10.38
N PRO A 78 2.14 9.96 -11.50
CA PRO A 78 2.56 9.42 -12.80
C PRO A 78 3.96 8.81 -12.80
N GLN A 79 4.91 9.42 -12.09
CA GLN A 79 6.29 8.91 -11.99
C GLN A 79 6.36 7.61 -11.18
N SER A 80 5.62 7.51 -10.07
CA SER A 80 5.59 6.32 -9.23
C SER A 80 4.96 5.14 -9.97
N VAL A 81 3.78 5.38 -10.55
CA VAL A 81 3.02 4.38 -11.31
C VAL A 81 3.81 3.88 -12.51
N ARG A 82 4.42 4.78 -13.28
CA ARG A 82 5.27 4.41 -14.42
C ARG A 82 6.47 3.55 -13.98
N SER A 83 7.19 3.99 -12.96
CA SER A 83 8.37 3.27 -12.48
C SER A 83 8.00 1.88 -11.97
N LEU A 84 6.89 1.75 -11.23
CA LEU A 84 6.41 0.46 -10.75
C LEU A 84 5.92 -0.43 -11.90
N ALA A 85 5.24 0.12 -12.91
CA ALA A 85 4.82 -0.62 -14.09
C ALA A 85 6.01 -1.21 -14.86
N GLU A 86 7.08 -0.44 -15.02
CA GLU A 86 8.33 -0.90 -15.64
C GLU A 86 8.97 -2.04 -14.82
N ALA A 87 9.00 -1.91 -13.48
CA ALA A 87 9.53 -2.96 -12.60
C ALA A 87 8.70 -4.25 -12.62
N LEU A 88 7.39 -4.13 -12.74
CA LEU A 88 6.44 -5.24 -12.91
C LEU A 88 6.43 -5.80 -14.35
N LYS A 89 7.15 -5.16 -15.28
CA LYS A 89 7.19 -5.51 -16.71
C LYS A 89 5.80 -5.51 -17.35
N LEU A 90 4.96 -4.56 -16.96
CA LEU A 90 3.62 -4.44 -17.54
C LEU A 90 3.71 -4.02 -19.01
N PRO A 91 2.82 -4.54 -19.87
CA PRO A 91 2.82 -4.20 -21.29
C PRO A 91 2.31 -2.78 -21.57
N PHE A 92 1.70 -2.12 -20.57
CA PHE A 92 1.21 -0.75 -20.65
C PHE A 92 1.43 -0.01 -19.31
N PRO A 93 1.59 1.33 -19.32
CA PRO A 93 1.60 2.12 -18.11
C PRO A 93 0.15 2.44 -17.67
N PRO A 94 -0.33 1.93 -16.52
CA PRO A 94 -1.65 2.31 -16.02
C PRO A 94 -1.65 3.77 -15.53
N SER A 95 -2.83 4.37 -15.38
CA SER A 95 -2.99 5.71 -14.81
C SER A 95 -2.91 5.72 -13.28
N MET A 96 -3.14 4.57 -12.66
CA MET A 96 -3.08 4.36 -11.22
C MET A 96 -2.82 2.89 -10.89
N MET A 97 -2.38 2.62 -9.67
CA MET A 97 -2.35 1.28 -9.09
C MET A 97 -2.94 1.31 -7.69
N VAL A 98 -3.45 0.18 -7.22
CA VAL A 98 -3.97 0.05 -5.85
C VAL A 98 -3.17 -1.02 -5.12
N ALA A 99 -2.53 -0.65 -4.03
CA ALA A 99 -1.80 -1.57 -3.17
C ALA A 99 -2.65 -1.95 -1.96
N PHE A 100 -3.00 -3.23 -1.86
CA PHE A 100 -3.74 -3.82 -0.75
C PHE A 100 -2.77 -4.48 0.23
N PHE A 101 -2.89 -4.14 1.51
CA PHE A 101 -2.02 -4.66 2.58
C PHE A 101 -2.79 -5.55 3.55
N PRO A 102 -2.16 -6.66 4.00
CA PRO A 102 -2.81 -7.63 4.87
C PRO A 102 -3.13 -7.06 6.25
N LEU A 103 -4.02 -7.74 6.99
CA LEU A 103 -4.38 -7.34 8.35
C LEU A 103 -3.18 -7.25 9.30
N SER A 104 -2.15 -8.09 9.12
CA SER A 104 -0.92 -8.00 9.92
C SER A 104 -0.17 -6.68 9.72
N PHE A 105 -0.19 -6.12 8.52
CA PHE A 105 0.39 -4.82 8.23
C PHE A 105 -0.41 -3.70 8.90
N GLU A 106 -1.75 -3.77 8.83
CA GLU A 106 -2.64 -2.84 9.53
C GLU A 106 -2.42 -2.85 11.06
N GLN A 107 -2.26 -4.03 11.65
CA GLN A 107 -1.96 -4.19 13.08
C GLN A 107 -0.62 -3.57 13.44
N GLU A 108 0.40 -3.76 12.61
CA GLU A 108 1.72 -3.14 12.82
C GLU A 108 1.63 -1.60 12.83
N LEU A 109 0.88 -1.01 11.88
CA LEU A 109 0.65 0.43 11.84
C LEU A 109 -0.07 0.93 13.09
N LEU A 110 -1.12 0.23 13.53
CA LEU A 110 -1.87 0.58 14.73
C LEU A 110 -0.99 0.56 15.98
N THR A 111 -0.21 -0.51 16.16
CA THR A 111 0.72 -0.62 17.30
C THR A 111 1.75 0.52 17.27
N LYS A 112 2.27 0.87 16.10
CA LYS A 112 3.24 1.97 15.96
C LYS A 112 2.62 3.34 16.21
N GLU A 113 1.41 3.60 15.72
CA GLU A 113 0.66 4.84 15.99
C GLU A 113 0.44 5.04 17.49
N HIS A 114 -0.05 4.00 18.17
CA HIS A 114 -0.33 4.03 19.60
C HIS A 114 0.94 4.27 20.43
N ASN A 115 2.04 3.61 20.06
CA ASN A 115 3.30 3.68 20.82
C ASN A 115 4.13 4.94 20.56
N PHE A 116 3.73 5.81 19.61
CA PHE A 116 4.53 6.97 19.24
C PHE A 116 4.43 8.13 20.24
N GLN A 117 3.23 8.68 20.45
CA GLN A 117 2.99 9.75 21.44
C GLN A 117 1.99 9.37 22.54
N GLY A 118 1.43 8.15 22.52
CA GLY A 118 0.44 7.71 23.52
C GLY A 118 -0.88 8.48 23.48
N LEU A 119 -1.19 9.14 22.35
CA LEU A 119 -2.46 9.84 22.15
C LEU A 119 -3.62 8.84 22.01
N ALA A 120 -4.78 9.20 22.55
CA ALA A 120 -6.02 8.50 22.26
C ALA A 120 -6.37 8.66 20.77
N GLU A 121 -6.97 7.64 20.15
CA GLU A 121 -7.24 7.65 18.70
C GLU A 121 -8.13 8.83 18.26
N GLU A 122 -9.04 9.25 19.13
CA GLU A 122 -9.92 10.39 18.95
C GLU A 122 -9.16 11.73 18.89
N ASP A 123 -7.96 11.81 19.44
CA ASP A 123 -7.12 13.01 19.47
C ASP A 123 -6.15 13.10 18.29
N ILE A 124 -6.07 12.06 17.46
CA ILE A 124 -5.13 11.99 16.34
C ILE A 124 -5.78 12.53 15.07
N LYS A 125 -5.18 13.57 14.48
CA LYS A 125 -5.58 14.14 13.20
C LYS A 125 -4.98 13.35 12.03
N GLU A 126 -3.68 13.07 12.11
CA GLU A 126 -2.93 12.36 11.07
C GLU A 126 -1.75 11.61 11.69
N THR A 127 -1.43 10.43 11.16
CA THR A 127 -0.17 9.73 11.43
C THR A 127 0.53 9.41 10.10
N LYS A 128 1.79 9.83 9.97
CA LYS A 128 2.61 9.57 8.78
C LYS A 128 3.59 8.43 9.05
N PHE A 129 3.41 7.33 8.32
CA PHE A 129 4.32 6.20 8.36
C PHE A 129 5.29 6.27 7.20
N LYS A 130 6.58 6.14 7.50
CA LYS A 130 7.63 6.08 6.49
C LYS A 130 8.17 4.65 6.40
N VAL A 131 8.28 4.16 5.17
CA VAL A 131 9.05 2.95 4.90
C VAL A 131 10.53 3.32 4.83
N VAL A 132 11.34 2.66 5.65
CA VAL A 132 12.80 2.84 5.64
C VAL A 132 13.49 1.50 5.46
N ARG A 133 14.62 1.51 4.75
CA ARG A 133 15.48 0.34 4.57
C ARG A 133 16.16 0.01 5.91
N ASP A 134 16.19 -1.28 6.26
CA ASP A 134 16.71 -1.81 7.53
C ASP A 134 17.74 -2.92 7.28
N GLY A 135 18.75 -2.60 6.47
CA GLY A 135 19.70 -3.56 5.90
C GLY A 135 19.43 -3.86 4.43
N GLU A 136 20.17 -4.79 3.84
CA GLU A 136 20.21 -4.97 2.37
C GLU A 136 18.87 -5.41 1.75
N LYS A 137 18.06 -6.19 2.49
CA LYS A 137 16.80 -6.80 1.99
C LYS A 137 15.63 -6.70 2.97
N LYS A 138 15.73 -5.79 3.94
CA LYS A 138 14.70 -5.60 4.96
C LYS A 138 14.20 -4.17 4.92
N TYR A 139 12.92 -4.02 5.20
CA TYR A 139 12.29 -2.73 5.36
C TYR A 139 11.59 -2.70 6.72
N LYS A 140 11.42 -1.51 7.28
CA LYS A 140 10.64 -1.31 8.49
C LYS A 140 9.75 -0.08 8.34
N LEU A 141 8.61 -0.14 9.02
CA LEU A 141 7.73 1.01 9.19
C LEU A 141 8.18 1.81 10.41
N VAL A 142 8.33 3.12 10.23
CA VAL A 142 8.56 4.06 11.32
C VAL A 142 7.50 5.14 11.28
N VAL A 143 7.04 5.58 12.45
CA VAL A 143 6.23 6.80 12.53
C VAL A 143 7.18 7.97 12.35
N SER A 144 6.94 8.76 11.32
CA SER A 144 7.74 9.95 11.00
C SER A 144 7.13 11.23 11.57
N ASP A 145 5.81 11.26 11.73
CA ASP A 145 5.06 12.41 12.23
C ASP A 145 3.70 11.93 12.76
N GLN A 146 3.18 12.62 13.77
CA GLN A 146 1.83 12.42 14.29
C GLN A 146 1.27 13.77 14.74
N VAL A 147 0.15 14.15 14.12
CA VAL A 147 -0.47 15.46 14.31
C VAL A 147 -1.67 15.28 15.23
N LYS A 148 -1.68 15.99 16.36
CA LYS A 148 -2.83 16.09 17.25
C LYS A 148 -3.92 16.98 16.63
N LYS A 149 -5.19 16.69 16.94
CA LYS A 149 -6.33 17.54 16.57
C LYS A 149 -6.32 18.89 17.29
#